data_AF-A0A9P5SVB4-F1
#
_entry.id   AF-A0A9P5SVB4-F1
#
_cell.length_a   1.000
_cell.length_b   1.000
_cell.length_c   1.000
_cell.angle_alpha   90.00
_cell.angle_beta   90.00
_cell.angle_gamma   90.00
#
_symmetry.space_group_name_H-M   'P 1'
#
loop_
_entity.id
_entity.type
_entity.pdbx_description
1 polymer ?
#
loop_
_entity_poly.entity_id
_entity_poly.type
_entity_poly.pdbx_seq_one_letter_code
_entity_poly.pdbx_strand_id
1 'polypeptide(L)'
;MTDKQLTLFCLVEGEATDNAFPVSTSSATTVGDLKKLIKTENPDTFIGVDAKDLTLWKVAIPDDDNDDEAPILLEAVSTKDKKKLRVTRELSEVFADKPPKSTIHIIVQQRPPR
;
A
#
# COMPACT_ATOMS: atom_id res chain seq x y z
N MET A 1 -24.10 5.69 9.82
CA MET A 1 -22.92 5.74 8.94
C MET A 1 -21.85 4.94 9.64
N THR A 2 -21.65 3.68 9.26
CA THR A 2 -20.71 2.81 9.95
C THR A 2 -19.31 3.19 9.49
N ASP A 3 -18.56 3.89 10.34
CA ASP A 3 -17.12 4.05 10.16
C ASP A 3 -16.51 2.64 10.18
N LYS A 4 -15.98 2.19 9.05
CA LYS A 4 -15.40 0.86 8.92
C LYS A 4 -13.90 1.04 8.91
N GLN A 5 -13.26 0.66 10.02
CA GLN A 5 -11.80 0.65 10.10
C GLN A 5 -11.25 -0.41 9.14
N LEU A 6 -10.24 -0.03 8.36
CA LEU A 6 -9.48 -0.88 7.48
C LEU A 6 -8.03 -0.89 7.95
N THR A 7 -7.43 -2.08 8.00
CA THR A 7 -5.99 -2.25 8.16
C THR A 7 -5.45 -2.75 6.83
N LEU A 8 -4.54 -1.99 6.25
CA LEU A 8 -3.92 -2.27 4.96
C LEU A 8 -2.44 -2.55 5.20
N PHE A 9 -1.90 -3.56 4.53
CA PHE A 9 -0.47 -3.88 4.60
C PHE A 9 0.21 -3.25 3.39
N CYS A 10 1.17 -2.39 3.67
CA CYS A 10 1.90 -1.60 2.69
C CYS A 10 3.34 -2.10 2.60
N LEU A 11 3.84 -2.26 1.39
CA LEU A 11 5.20 -2.68 1.10
C LEU A 11 5.84 -1.65 0.17
N VAL A 12 7.09 -1.27 0.40
CA VAL A 12 7.80 -0.40 -0.55
C VAL A 12 8.31 -1.25 -1.72
N GLU A 13 8.17 -0.71 -2.93
CA GLU A 13 8.67 -1.39 -4.13
C GLU A 13 10.17 -1.71 -3.99
N GLY A 14 10.53 -2.98 -4.21
CA GLY A 14 11.91 -3.44 -4.08
C GLY A 14 12.30 -3.94 -2.69
N GLU A 15 11.37 -3.99 -1.73
CA GLU A 15 11.57 -4.63 -0.43
C GLU A 15 10.95 -6.03 -0.38
N ALA A 16 11.47 -6.88 0.52
CA ALA A 16 10.90 -8.18 0.87
C ALA A 16 9.58 -8.04 1.63
N THR A 17 8.69 -9.03 1.57
CA THR A 17 7.37 -8.97 2.22
C THR A 17 7.46 -8.80 3.73
N ASP A 18 8.56 -9.25 4.37
CA ASP A 18 8.85 -9.05 5.80
C ASP A 18 8.92 -7.56 6.21
N ASN A 19 9.35 -6.68 5.29
CA ASN A 19 9.39 -5.24 5.54
C ASN A 19 8.00 -4.57 5.38
N ALA A 20 6.96 -5.33 5.08
CA ALA A 20 5.62 -4.77 5.00
C ALA A 20 5.13 -4.27 6.36
N PHE A 21 4.49 -3.11 6.35
CA PHE A 21 3.99 -2.47 7.55
C PHE A 21 2.47 -2.28 7.49
N PRO A 22 1.77 -2.42 8.64
CA PRO A 22 0.35 -2.15 8.70
C PRO A 22 0.07 -0.65 8.74
N VAL A 23 -0.99 -0.22 8.06
CA VAL A 23 -1.55 1.13 8.14
C VAL A 23 -3.03 1.00 8.44
N SER A 24 -3.46 1.54 9.58
CA SER A 24 -4.87 1.54 9.99
C SER A 24 -5.53 2.87 9.66
N THR A 25 -6.66 2.83 8.97
CA THR A 25 -7.40 4.02 8.52
C THR A 25 -8.90 3.73 8.40
N SER A 26 -9.72 4.76 8.23
CA SER A 26 -11.15 4.59 7.95
C SER A 26 -11.40 4.37 6.46
N SER A 27 -12.36 3.51 6.11
CA SER A 27 -12.80 3.32 4.73
C SER A 27 -13.35 4.60 4.09
N ALA A 28 -13.81 5.57 4.87
CA ALA A 28 -14.29 6.85 4.35
C ALA A 28 -13.15 7.82 3.96
N THR A 29 -11.89 7.48 4.27
CA THR A 29 -10.75 8.31 3.89
C THR A 29 -10.40 8.17 2.41
N THR A 30 -9.69 9.17 1.88
CA THR A 30 -9.20 9.14 0.50
C THR A 30 -7.85 8.46 0.39
N VAL A 31 -7.51 7.99 -0.81
CA VAL A 31 -6.15 7.54 -1.15
C VAL A 31 -5.13 8.67 -0.92
N GLY A 32 -5.52 9.94 -1.08
CA GLY A 32 -4.66 11.08 -0.79
C GLY A 32 -4.27 11.18 0.69
N ASP A 33 -5.22 10.93 1.59
CA ASP A 33 -4.95 10.90 3.04
C ASP A 33 -4.15 9.65 3.42
N LEU A 34 -4.44 8.50 2.79
CA LEU A 34 -3.66 7.28 2.97
C LEU A 34 -2.18 7.48 2.64
N LYS A 35 -1.84 8.23 1.59
CA LYS A 35 -0.43 8.57 1.27
C LYS A 35 0.26 9.31 2.41
N LYS A 36 -0.45 10.24 3.07
CA LYS A 36 0.10 11.00 4.20
C LYS A 36 0.29 10.08 5.41
N LEU A 37 -0.66 9.19 5.67
CA LEU A 37 -0.56 8.19 6.74
C LEU A 37 0.63 7.27 6.52
N ILE A 38 0.78 6.67 5.33
CA ILE A 38 1.92 5.81 4.98
C ILE A 38 3.26 6.49 5.26
N LYS A 39 3.40 7.77 4.85
CA LYS A 39 4.61 8.55 5.12
C LYS A 39 4.84 8.77 6.62
N THR A 40 3.77 8.98 7.38
CA THR A 40 3.84 9.25 8.83
C THR A 40 4.22 8.00 9.62
N GLU A 41 3.76 6.83 9.18
CA GLU A 41 4.07 5.56 9.83
C GLU A 41 5.51 5.09 9.59
N ASN A 42 6.12 5.45 8.44
CA ASN A 42 7.49 5.08 8.08
C ASN A 42 8.35 6.31 7.71
N PRO A 43 8.62 7.20 8.67
CA PRO A 43 9.28 8.48 8.37
C PRO A 43 10.71 8.30 7.85
N ASP A 44 11.44 7.29 8.31
CA ASP A 44 12.82 7.00 7.88
C ASP A 44 12.86 6.56 6.41
N THR A 45 11.94 5.66 6.01
CA THR A 45 11.85 5.14 4.64
C THR A 45 11.45 6.22 3.63
N PHE A 46 10.65 7.20 4.07
CA PHE A 46 10.13 8.28 3.22
C PHE A 46 10.79 9.65 3.51
N ILE A 47 12.01 9.64 4.07
CA ILE A 47 12.74 10.87 4.36
C ILE A 47 13.02 11.66 3.08
N GLY A 48 12.68 12.95 3.07
CA GLY A 48 12.85 13.81 1.90
C GLY A 48 11.88 13.54 0.74
N VAL A 49 10.99 12.53 0.84
CA VAL A 49 9.97 12.24 -0.17
C VAL A 49 8.64 12.91 0.21
N ASP A 50 8.07 13.71 -0.69
CA ASP A 50 6.74 14.26 -0.47
C ASP A 50 5.66 13.19 -0.67
N ALA A 51 4.59 13.25 0.12
CA ALA A 51 3.44 12.35 -0.05
C ALA A 51 2.83 12.41 -1.46
N LYS A 52 2.98 13.54 -2.17
CA LYS A 52 2.52 13.70 -3.56
C LYS A 52 3.31 12.83 -4.56
N ASP A 53 4.58 12.56 -4.24
CA ASP A 53 5.52 11.81 -5.09
C ASP A 53 5.44 10.30 -4.86
N LEU A 54 4.77 9.87 -3.77
CA LEU A 54 4.40 8.48 -3.56
C LEU A 54 3.30 8.06 -4.54
N THR A 55 3.48 6.92 -5.20
CA THR A 55 2.44 6.28 -6.01
C THR A 55 2.00 5.00 -5.31
N LEU A 56 0.69 4.89 -5.03
CA LEU A 56 0.11 3.71 -4.40
C LEU A 56 -0.49 2.79 -5.46
N TRP A 57 -0.19 1.51 -5.35
CA TRP A 57 -0.72 0.44 -6.19
C TRP A 57 -1.45 -0.55 -5.32
N LYS A 58 -2.74 -0.80 -5.59
CA LYS A 58 -3.46 -1.91 -4.98
C LYS A 58 -2.95 -3.20 -5.60
N VAL A 59 -2.56 -4.13 -4.74
CA VAL A 59 -2.12 -5.48 -5.10
C VAL A 59 -2.81 -6.52 -4.22
N ALA A 60 -2.65 -7.79 -4.57
CA ALA A 60 -3.04 -8.93 -3.74
C ALA A 60 -1.91 -9.96 -3.80
N ILE A 61 -0.89 -9.76 -2.96
CA ILE A 61 0.27 -10.66 -2.89
C ILE A 61 0.15 -11.48 -1.62
N PRO A 62 -0.05 -12.81 -1.70
CA PRO A 62 -0.10 -13.65 -0.52
C PRO A 62 1.25 -13.57 0.20
N ASP A 63 1.18 -13.43 1.51
CA ASP A 63 2.33 -13.54 2.41
C ASP A 63 2.27 -14.95 3.00
N ASP A 64 2.71 -15.94 2.20
CA ASP A 64 2.80 -17.34 2.60
C ASP A 64 4.16 -17.58 3.27
N ASP A 65 4.23 -18.46 4.28
CA ASP A 65 5.43 -18.79 5.08
C ASP A 65 6.64 -19.37 4.28
N ASN A 66 6.60 -19.34 2.94
CA ASN A 66 7.66 -19.88 2.09
C ASN A 66 8.72 -18.81 1.80
N ASP A 67 9.51 -18.44 2.82
CA ASP A 67 10.85 -17.83 2.68
C ASP A 67 10.95 -16.73 1.62
N ASP A 68 10.13 -15.68 1.73
CA ASP A 68 10.08 -14.56 0.79
C ASP A 68 10.99 -13.40 1.25
N GLU A 69 12.29 -13.66 1.46
CA GLU A 69 13.33 -12.62 1.56
C GLU A 69 13.56 -11.90 0.22
N ALA A 70 12.91 -12.37 -0.85
CA ALA A 70 13.06 -11.82 -2.18
C ALA A 70 12.36 -10.44 -2.30
N PRO A 71 13.04 -9.44 -2.87
CA PRO A 71 12.43 -8.13 -3.06
C PRO A 71 11.28 -8.19 -4.08
N ILE A 72 10.13 -7.65 -3.70
CA ILE A 72 8.95 -7.60 -4.56
C ILE A 72 9.02 -6.38 -5.46
N LEU A 73 9.20 -6.63 -6.75
CA LEU A 73 9.13 -5.60 -7.78
C LEU A 73 7.70 -5.48 -8.30
N LEU A 74 7.21 -4.24 -8.46
CA LEU A 74 5.88 -3.99 -9.02
C LEU A 74 5.72 -4.59 -10.43
N GLU A 75 6.82 -4.69 -11.19
CA GLU A 75 6.86 -5.31 -12.52
C GLU A 75 6.61 -6.82 -12.47
N ALA A 76 7.07 -7.50 -11.42
CA ALA A 76 6.84 -8.93 -11.22
C ALA A 76 5.37 -9.24 -10.87
N VAL A 77 4.66 -8.28 -10.29
CA VAL A 77 3.22 -8.41 -10.03
C VAL A 77 2.44 -8.39 -11.35
N SER A 78 1.60 -9.40 -11.54
CA SER A 78 0.70 -9.54 -12.68
C SER A 78 -0.15 -8.27 -12.89
N THR A 79 -0.30 -7.85 -14.15
CA THR A 79 -1.05 -6.63 -14.52
C THR A 79 -2.53 -6.70 -14.16
N LYS A 80 -3.07 -7.92 -14.01
CA LYS A 80 -4.46 -8.15 -13.57
C LYS A 80 -4.62 -7.92 -12.07
N ASP A 81 -3.56 -8.13 -11.32
CA ASP A 81 -3.54 -8.13 -9.87
C ASP A 81 -2.99 -6.82 -9.29
N LYS A 82 -2.48 -5.91 -10.14
CA LYS A 82 -2.05 -4.55 -9.76
C LYS A 82 -2.93 -3.46 -10.37
N LYS A 83 -3.38 -2.52 -9.53
CA LYS A 83 -4.16 -1.35 -9.96
C LYS A 83 -3.64 -0.08 -9.32
N LYS A 84 -3.27 0.90 -10.14
CA LYS A 84 -2.85 2.23 -9.65
C LYS A 84 -4.00 2.93 -8.95
N LEU A 85 -3.77 3.40 -7.73
CA LEU A 85 -4.75 4.13 -6.94
C LEU A 85 -4.75 5.62 -7.27
N ARG A 86 -5.95 6.17 -7.47
CA ARG A 86 -6.14 7.61 -7.69
C ARG A 86 -6.41 8.29 -6.37
N VAL A 87 -5.72 9.40 -6.10
CA VAL A 87 -5.82 10.16 -4.84
C VAL A 87 -7.24 10.63 -4.50
N THR A 88 -8.10 10.78 -5.51
CA THR A 88 -9.48 11.23 -5.36
C THR A 88 -10.45 10.12 -5.00
N ARG A 89 -10.00 8.86 -4.93
CA ARG A 89 -10.87 7.71 -4.63
C ARG A 89 -10.88 7.46 -3.13
N GLU A 90 -12.05 7.12 -2.63
CA GLU A 90 -12.25 6.67 -1.25
C GLU A 90 -11.79 5.22 -1.09
N LEU A 91 -11.29 4.87 0.09
CA LEU A 91 -10.84 3.52 0.38
C LEU A 91 -11.99 2.51 0.41
N SER A 92 -13.20 2.96 0.75
CA SER A 92 -14.43 2.18 0.68
C SER A 92 -14.75 1.72 -0.74
N GLU A 93 -14.39 2.50 -1.76
CA GLU A 93 -14.57 2.12 -3.16
C GLU A 93 -13.45 1.20 -3.65
N VAL A 94 -12.21 1.46 -3.20
CA VAL A 94 -11.02 0.68 -3.57
C VAL A 94 -11.03 -0.70 -2.91
N PHE A 95 -11.45 -0.76 -1.65
CA PHE A 95 -11.52 -1.94 -0.78
C PHE A 95 -12.97 -2.14 -0.31
N ALA A 96 -13.89 -2.24 -1.28
CA ALA A 96 -15.31 -2.50 -1.02
C ALA A 96 -15.52 -3.80 -0.25
N ASP A 97 -14.81 -4.85 -0.68
CA ASP A 97 -14.68 -6.11 0.03
C ASP A 97 -13.58 -6.05 1.07
N LYS A 98 -13.75 -6.81 2.15
CA LYS A 98 -12.72 -6.90 3.19
C LYS A 98 -11.45 -7.47 2.56
N PRO A 99 -10.30 -6.79 2.68
CA PRO A 99 -9.03 -7.32 2.19
C PRO A 99 -8.78 -8.74 2.74
N PRO A 100 -8.25 -9.66 1.92
CA PRO A 100 -7.87 -10.99 2.39
C PRO A 100 -6.84 -10.90 3.53
N LYS A 101 -6.81 -11.93 4.38
CA LYS A 101 -5.84 -12.03 5.47
C LYS A 101 -4.50 -12.52 4.93
N SER A 102 -3.39 -12.16 5.59
CA SER A 102 -2.03 -12.55 5.20
C SER A 102 -1.74 -12.21 3.74
N THR A 103 -1.94 -10.94 3.39
CA THR A 103 -1.77 -10.47 2.02
C THR A 103 -1.26 -9.03 2.05
N ILE A 104 -0.27 -8.73 1.21
CA ILE A 104 0.13 -7.36 0.93
C ILE A 104 -0.94 -6.71 0.06
N HIS A 105 -1.43 -5.57 0.51
CA HIS A 105 -2.56 -4.86 -0.12
C HIS A 105 -2.10 -3.71 -0.99
N ILE A 106 -0.96 -3.10 -0.65
CA ILE A 106 -0.46 -1.90 -1.29
C ILE A 106 1.03 -2.02 -1.54
N ILE A 107 1.45 -1.75 -2.78
CA ILE A 107 2.84 -1.41 -3.09
C ILE A 107 2.97 0.11 -3.17
N VAL A 108 3.95 0.63 -2.44
CA VAL A 108 4.33 2.05 -2.43
C VAL A 108 5.53 2.20 -3.36
N GLN A 109 5.28 2.78 -4.54
CA GLN A 109 6.33 3.17 -5.45
C GLN A 109 6.75 4.61 -5.14
N GLN A 110 8.00 4.77 -4.74
CA GLN A 110 8.61 6.09 -4.61
C GLN A 110 9.08 6.53 -6.00
N ARG A 111 8.63 7.70 -6.48
CA ARG A 111 9.36 8.33 -7.59
C ARG A 111 10.68 8.88 -7.05
N PRO A 112 11.81 8.64 -7.73
CA PRO A 112 13.03 9.34 -7.37
C PRO A 112 12.80 10.86 -7.47
N PRO A 113 13.32 11.65 -6.52
CA PRO A 113 13.26 13.10 -6.62
C PRO A 113 13.92 13.54 -7.93
N ARG A 114 13.21 14.36 -8.71
CA ARG A 114 13.72 14.97 -9.94
C ARG A 114 14.67 16.12 -9.64
#